data_AF-A0A3C0JSH1-F1
#
_entry.id   AF-A0A3C0JSH1-F1
#
_cell.length_a   1.000
_cell.length_b   1.000
_cell.length_c   1.000
_cell.angle_alpha   90.00
_cell.angle_beta   90.00
_cell.angle_gamma   90.00
#
_symmetry.space_group_name_H-M   'P 1'
#
loop_
_entity.id
_entity.type
_entity.pdbx_description
1 polymer ?
#
loop_
_entity_poly.entity_id
_entity_poly.type
_entity_poly.pdbx_seq_one_letter_code
_entity_poly.pdbx_strand_id
1 'polypeptide(L)'
;ILVVIFTFFYTLVVFNQQNLAENLQRNGGFVLGIRPGRPTQEYLNKVIVRITMGGALFLGFIAIVPYLASLITDVQAISLSSTSLLIMVGVGLDTMRQLEAQLMMRNYEGFLR
;
A
#
# COMPACT_ATOMS: atom_id res chain seq x y z
N ILE A 1 -12.93 -10.81 -7.81
CA ILE A 1 -13.18 -11.44 -6.48
C ILE A 1 -11.89 -11.91 -5.84
N LEU A 2 -11.11 -12.80 -6.48
CA LEU A 2 -9.82 -13.28 -5.96
C LEU A 2 -8.87 -12.14 -5.53
N VAL A 3 -8.73 -11.09 -6.34
CA VAL A 3 -7.89 -9.92 -6.01
C VAL A 3 -8.28 -9.31 -4.66
N VAL A 4 -9.58 -9.05 -4.45
CA VAL A 4 -10.09 -8.45 -3.21
C VAL A 4 -9.80 -9.35 -2.01
N ILE A 5 -10.05 -10.66 -2.13
CA ILE A 5 -9.79 -11.63 -1.06
C ILE A 5 -8.30 -11.67 -0.70
N PHE A 6 -7.43 -11.77 -1.70
CA PHE A 6 -5.99 -11.82 -1.48
C PHE A 6 -5.44 -10.53 -0.88
N THR A 7 -5.93 -9.37 -1.31
CA THR A 7 -5.55 -8.09 -0.71
C THR A 7 -5.92 -8.06 0.77
N PHE A 8 -7.14 -8.44 1.14
CA PHE A 8 -7.57 -8.50 2.55
C PHE A 8 -6.72 -9.48 3.37
N PHE A 9 -6.49 -10.68 2.83
CA PHE A 9 -5.70 -11.70 3.50
C PHE A 9 -4.26 -11.24 3.74
N TYR A 10 -3.59 -10.73 2.70
CA TYR A 10 -2.22 -10.24 2.79
C TYR A 10 -2.09 -9.11 3.80
N THR A 11 -2.96 -8.10 3.74
CA THR A 11 -2.89 -6.95 4.67
C THR A 11 -3.11 -7.39 6.12
N LEU A 12 -4.07 -8.27 6.39
CA LEU A 12 -4.35 -8.74 7.75
C LEU A 12 -3.20 -9.57 8.33
N VAL A 13 -2.60 -10.47 7.55
CA VAL A 13 -1.47 -11.30 8.01
C VAL A 13 -0.25 -10.44 8.32
N VAL A 14 0.13 -9.56 7.39
CA VAL A 14 1.30 -8.68 7.56
C VAL A 14 1.10 -7.75 8.76
N PHE A 15 -0.08 -7.15 8.91
CA PHE A 15 -0.36 -6.25 10.02
C PHE A 15 -0.32 -6.95 11.38
N ASN A 16 -0.89 -8.16 11.47
CA ASN A 16 -0.90 -8.92 12.71
C ASN A 16 0.52 -9.35 13.12
N GLN A 17 1.38 -9.73 12.18
CA GLN A 17 2.78 -10.08 12.46
C GLN A 17 3.60 -8.92 13.03
N GLN A 18 3.27 -7.67 12.67
CA GLN A 18 3.99 -6.49 13.13
C GLN A 18 3.67 -6.09 14.58
N ASN A 19 2.67 -6.71 15.24
CA ASN A 19 2.29 -6.45 16.64
C ASN A 19 2.35 -4.95 17.03
N LEU A 20 1.81 -4.08 16.17
CA LEU A 20 2.06 -2.63 16.23
C LEU A 20 1.61 -1.99 17.55
N ALA A 21 0.51 -2.47 18.13
CA ALA A 21 0.04 -1.98 19.42
C ALA A 21 1.02 -2.29 20.57
N GLU A 22 1.67 -3.45 20.53
CA GLU A 22 2.63 -3.87 21.54
C GLU A 22 3.99 -3.18 21.33
N ASN A 23 4.41 -3.01 20.07
CA ASN A 23 5.59 -2.24 19.72
C ASN A 23 5.45 -0.76 20.12
N LEU A 24 4.28 -0.14 19.91
CA LEU A 24 4.00 1.21 20.39
C LEU A 24 4.11 1.29 21.92
N GLN A 25 3.51 0.35 22.64
CA GLN A 25 3.58 0.30 24.10
C GLN A 25 5.02 0.13 24.61
N ARG A 26 5.83 -0.76 24.01
CA ARG A 26 7.23 -1.00 24.39
C ARG A 26 8.13 0.19 24.10
N ASN A 27 7.84 0.96 23.05
CA ASN A 27 8.56 2.17 22.67
C ASN A 27 8.05 3.44 23.37
N GLY A 28 7.10 3.33 24.32
CA GLY A 28 6.51 4.46 25.05
C GLY A 28 5.53 5.31 24.22
N GLY A 29 5.18 4.88 23.01
CA GLY A 29 4.20 5.55 22.15
C GLY A 29 2.76 5.09 22.42
N PHE A 30 1.79 5.97 22.23
CA PHE A 30 0.37 5.64 22.34
C PHE A 30 -0.47 6.46 21.36
N VAL A 31 -1.63 5.92 21.00
CA VAL A 31 -2.62 6.63 20.19
C VAL A 31 -3.46 7.52 21.12
N LEU A 32 -3.55 8.81 20.80
CA LEU A 32 -4.28 9.78 21.61
C LEU A 32 -5.75 9.34 21.83
N GLY A 33 -6.20 9.37 23.08
CA GLY A 33 -7.57 8.98 23.46
C GLY A 33 -7.81 7.48 23.62
N ILE A 34 -6.81 6.61 23.42
CA ILE A 34 -6.95 5.15 23.52
C ILE A 34 -5.89 4.58 24.46
N ARG A 35 -6.30 3.73 25.41
CA ARG A 35 -5.38 3.11 26.37
C ARG A 35 -4.43 2.13 25.64
N PRO A 36 -3.11 2.19 25.90
CA PRO A 36 -2.13 1.34 25.23
C PRO A 36 -2.39 -0.16 25.50
N GLY A 37 -2.09 -1.00 24.51
CA GLY A 37 -2.31 -2.45 24.54
C GLY A 37 -3.47 -2.91 23.64
N ARG A 38 -4.32 -3.81 24.16
CA ARG A 38 -5.49 -4.36 23.44
C ARG A 38 -6.42 -3.31 22.80
N PRO A 39 -6.79 -2.20 23.48
CA PRO A 39 -7.68 -1.20 22.90
C PRO A 39 -7.09 -0.53 21.65
N THR A 40 -5.78 -0.29 21.65
CA THR A 40 -5.05 0.23 20.49
C THR A 40 -5.06 -0.76 19.33
N GLN A 41 -4.89 -2.07 19.61
CA GLN A 41 -4.93 -3.11 18.58
C GLN A 41 -6.29 -3.17 17.88
N GLU A 42 -7.39 -3.15 18.64
CA GLU A 42 -8.75 -3.16 18.08
C GLU A 42 -9.04 -1.91 17.25
N TYR A 43 -8.58 -0.75 17.70
CA TYR A 43 -8.73 0.49 16.96
C TYR A 43 -7.99 0.44 15.61
N LEU A 44 -6.72 0.05 15.63
CA LEU A 44 -5.92 -0.05 14.41
C LEU A 44 -6.52 -1.06 13.43
N ASN A 45 -7.02 -2.20 13.93
CA ASN A 45 -7.67 -3.20 13.09
C ASN A 45 -8.92 -2.63 12.40
N LYS A 46 -9.78 -1.87 13.11
CA LYS A 46 -10.94 -1.20 12.50
C LYS A 46 -10.53 -0.19 11.41
N VAL A 47 -9.49 0.59 11.66
CA VAL A 47 -8.98 1.57 10.69
C VAL A 47 -8.45 0.87 9.45
N ILE A 48 -7.67 -0.20 9.62
CA ILE A 48 -7.09 -0.96 8.51
C ILE A 48 -8.17 -1.61 7.66
N VAL A 49 -9.15 -2.27 8.27
CA VAL A 49 -10.26 -2.87 7.52
C VAL A 49 -10.96 -1.82 6.64
N ARG A 50 -11.17 -0.59 7.15
CA ARG A 50 -11.79 0.50 6.38
C ARG A 50 -10.90 1.00 5.23
N ILE A 51 -9.60 1.13 5.46
CA ILE A 51 -8.63 1.55 4.42
C ILE A 51 -8.50 0.45 3.35
N THR A 52 -8.33 -0.80 3.77
CA THR A 52 -8.19 -1.97 2.89
C THR A 52 -9.44 -2.18 2.05
N MET A 53 -10.64 -1.86 2.55
CA MET A 53 -11.88 -1.90 1.77
C MET A 53 -11.78 -1.04 0.50
N GLY A 54 -11.29 0.20 0.62
CA GLY A 54 -11.08 1.10 -0.51
C GLY A 54 -9.94 0.64 -1.42
N GLY A 55 -8.81 0.25 -0.84
CA GLY A 55 -7.64 -0.23 -1.58
C GLY A 55 -7.90 -1.51 -2.39
N ALA A 56 -8.65 -2.46 -1.83
CA ALA A 56 -8.99 -3.71 -2.49
C ALA A 56 -9.92 -3.50 -3.69
N LEU A 57 -10.90 -2.58 -3.58
CA LEU A 57 -11.75 -2.20 -4.71
C LEU A 57 -10.95 -1.51 -5.81
N PHE A 58 -10.05 -0.60 -5.44
CA PHE A 58 -9.18 0.10 -6.39
C PHE A 58 -8.24 -0.86 -7.13
N LEU A 59 -7.56 -1.77 -6.41
CA LEU A 59 -6.70 -2.79 -7.01
C LEU A 59 -7.49 -3.76 -7.89
N GLY A 60 -8.69 -4.15 -7.46
CA GLY A 60 -9.59 -4.96 -8.26
C GLY A 60 -10.00 -4.28 -9.57
N PHE A 61 -10.26 -2.97 -9.53
CA PHE A 61 -10.59 -2.18 -10.71
C PHE A 61 -9.40 -2.09 -11.67
N ILE A 62 -8.22 -1.71 -11.19
CA ILE A 62 -7.00 -1.61 -12.01
C ILE A 62 -6.65 -2.94 -12.69
N ALA A 63 -6.86 -4.07 -12.01
CA ALA A 63 -6.60 -5.38 -12.60
C ALA A 63 -7.50 -5.70 -13.81
N ILE A 64 -8.68 -5.10 -13.92
CA ILE A 64 -9.65 -5.33 -14.99
C ILE A 64 -9.46 -4.36 -16.17
N VAL A 65 -8.91 -3.17 -15.92
CA VAL A 65 -8.63 -2.15 -16.95
C VAL A 65 -7.92 -2.69 -18.21
N PRO A 66 -6.81 -3.45 -18.12
CA PRO A 66 -6.13 -3.92 -19.32
C PRO A 66 -6.96 -4.92 -20.14
N TYR A 67 -7.78 -5.74 -19.48
CA TYR A 67 -8.69 -6.67 -20.14
C TYR A 67 -9.80 -5.93 -20.91
N LEU A 68 -10.33 -4.85 -20.34
CA LEU A 68 -11.30 -3.99 -21.04
C LEU A 68 -10.67 -3.27 -22.24
N ALA A 69 -9.43 -2.80 -22.10
CA ALA A 69 -8.71 -2.13 -23.19
C ALA A 69 -8.43 -3.07 -24.38
N SER A 70 -8.15 -4.36 -24.12
CA SER A 70 -7.93 -5.34 -25.19
C SER A 70 -9.20 -5.65 -25.99
N LEU A 71 -10.38 -5.58 -25.37
CA LEU A 71 -11.67 -5.84 -26.05
C LEU A 71 -12.06 -4.74 -27.05
N ILE A 72 -11.63 -3.50 -26.81
CA ILE A 72 -11.96 -2.35 -27.68
C ILE A 72 -11.00 -2.25 -28.88
N THR A 73 -9.75 -2.68 -28.70
CA THR A 73 -8.67 -2.45 -29.67
C THR A 73 -8.42 -3.65 -30.60
N ASP A 74 -8.98 -4.83 -30.29
CA ASP A 74 -8.87 -6.10 -31.05
C ASP A 74 -7.42 -6.57 -31.34
N VAL A 75 -6.45 -6.03 -30.60
CA VAL A 75 -5.04 -6.38 -30.70
C VAL A 75 -4.66 -7.29 -29.53
N GLN A 76 -4.56 -8.59 -29.79
CA GLN A 76 -4.12 -9.60 -28.81
C GLN A 76 -2.72 -9.34 -28.24
N ALA A 77 -1.88 -8.54 -28.90
CA ALA A 77 -0.56 -8.16 -28.38
C ALA A 77 -0.63 -7.35 -27.06
N ILE A 78 -1.75 -6.69 -26.77
CA ILE A 78 -1.93 -5.88 -25.55
C ILE A 78 -2.04 -6.77 -24.30
N SER A 79 -2.51 -8.01 -24.42
CA SER A 79 -2.63 -8.92 -23.27
C SER A 79 -1.27 -9.33 -22.71
N LEU A 80 -0.27 -9.58 -23.57
CA LEU A 80 1.11 -9.88 -23.16
C LEU A 80 1.81 -8.65 -22.54
N SER A 81 1.42 -7.44 -22.95
CA SER A 81 1.93 -6.17 -22.39
C SER A 81 1.25 -5.73 -21.08
N SER A 82 0.16 -6.37 -20.65
CA SER A 82 -0.61 -5.87 -19.51
C SER A 82 0.09 -6.04 -18.15
N THR A 83 0.74 -7.19 -17.92
CA THR A 83 1.56 -7.44 -16.72
C THR A 83 2.81 -6.56 -16.71
N SER A 84 3.43 -6.34 -17.88
CA SER A 84 4.62 -5.48 -17.98
C SER A 84 4.29 -4.01 -17.75
N LEU A 85 3.10 -3.55 -18.12
CA LEU A 85 2.65 -2.17 -17.88
C LEU A 85 2.38 -1.90 -16.38
N LEU A 86 1.75 -2.84 -15.68
CA LEU A 86 1.56 -2.76 -14.23
C LEU A 86 2.89 -2.75 -13.47
N ILE A 87 3.83 -3.64 -13.84
CA ILE A 87 5.16 -3.69 -13.25
C ILE A 87 5.94 -2.42 -13.60
N MET A 88 5.86 -1.92 -14.84
CA MET A 88 6.55 -0.70 -15.27
C MET A 88 6.11 0.52 -14.44
N VAL A 89 4.81 0.72 -14.25
CA VAL A 89 4.31 1.86 -13.44
C VAL A 89 4.70 1.68 -11.97
N GLY A 90 4.61 0.45 -11.44
CA GLY A 90 5.03 0.15 -10.06
C GLY A 90 6.50 0.45 -9.80
N VAL A 91 7.40 -0.07 -10.65
CA VAL A 91 8.85 0.14 -10.54
C VAL A 91 9.24 1.59 -10.86
N GLY A 92 8.56 2.23 -11.82
CA GLY A 92 8.79 3.64 -12.15
C GLY A 92 8.49 4.57 -10.98
N LEU A 93 7.35 4.37 -10.30
CA LEU A 93 7.00 5.12 -9.09
C LEU A 93 7.95 4.82 -7.93
N ASP A 94 8.37 3.56 -7.77
CA ASP A 94 9.32 3.20 -6.71
C ASP A 94 10.70 3.83 -6.94
N THR A 95 11.16 3.86 -8.19
CA THR A 95 12.41 4.51 -8.60
C THR A 95 12.32 6.03 -8.36
N MET A 96 11.20 6.66 -8.68
CA MET A 96 10.98 8.09 -8.41
C MET A 96 11.04 8.39 -6.90
N ARG A 97 10.37 7.59 -6.08
CA ARG A 97 10.43 7.74 -4.61
C ARG A 97 11.84 7.55 -4.05
N GLN A 98 12.59 6.58 -4.57
CA GLN A 98 13.98 6.36 -4.18
C GLN A 98 14.87 7.56 -4.56
N LEU A 99 14.67 8.14 -5.74
CA LEU A 99 15.38 9.36 -6.18
C LEU A 99 15.01 10.57 -5.31
N GLU A 100 13.73 10.76 -5.00
CA GLU A 100 13.26 11.80 -4.09
C GLU A 100 13.89 11.65 -2.70
N ALA A 101 13.97 10.44 -2.15
CA ALA A 101 14.60 10.18 -0.86
C ALA A 101 16.09 10.58 -0.86
N GLN A 102 16.83 10.30 -1.94
CA GLN A 102 18.22 10.73 -2.09
C GLN A 102 18.36 12.25 -2.26
N LEU A 103 17.45 12.89 -3.01
CA LEU A 103 17.42 14.34 -3.18
C LEU A 103 17.05 15.07 -1.89
N MET A 104 16.17 14.51 -1.05
CA MET A 104 15.86 15.06 0.28
C MET A 104 17.10 15.02 1.20
N MET A 105 17.92 13.98 1.14
CA MET A 105 19.21 13.97 1.87
C MET A 105 20.19 15.02 1.34
N ARG A 106 20.14 15.35 0.04
CA ARG A 106 20.98 16.39 -0.56
C ARG A 106 20.47 17.81 -0.31
N ASN A 107 19.15 17.98 -0.21
CA ASN A 107 18.46 19.23 0.08
C ASN A 107 18.26 19.47 1.59
N TYR A 108 18.99 18.75 2.46
CA TYR A 108 19.39 19.33 3.73
C TYR A 108 20.36 20.48 3.43
N GLU A 109 19.80 21.60 2.99
CA GLU A 109 20.49 22.88 3.05
C GLU A 109 20.98 23.04 4.48
N GLY A 110 22.29 23.18 4.63
CA GLY A 110 22.92 23.39 5.93
C GLY A 110 22.22 24.54 6.62
N PHE A 111 21.45 24.22 7.66
CA PHE A 111 20.71 25.16 8.49
C PHE A 111 21.63 26.08 9.33
N LEU A 112 22.92 26.13 8.99
CA LEU A 112 23.94 26.96 9.63
C LEU A 112 24.76 27.68 8.57
N ARG A 113 24.22 28.82 8.12
CA ARG A 113 25.01 30.02 7.89
C ARG A 113 24.37 31.16 8.65
#